data_AF-A0A974AB78-F1
#
_entry.id   AF-A0A974AB78-F1
#
_cell.length_a   1.000
_cell.length_b   1.000
_cell.length_c   1.000
_cell.angle_alpha   90.00
_cell.angle_beta   90.00
_cell.angle_gamma   90.00
#
_symmetry.space_group_name_H-M   'P 1'
#
loop_
_entity.id
_entity.type
_entity.pdbx_description
1 polymer ?
#
loop_
_entity_poly.entity_id
_entity_poly.type
_entity_poly.pdbx_seq_one_letter_code
_entity_poly.pdbx_strand_id
1 'polypeptide(L)' 'MKIKAILVAGAMAIAPVGAMAADLTIGFSQIGSESGWRAAETTVTKQEAEKRGIDLKFADAQQKQENQIKA' A
#
# COMPACT_ATOMS: atom_id res chain seq x y z
N MET A 1 18.76 -53.50 -21.63
CA MET A 1 18.31 -52.42 -22.55
C MET A 1 16.84 -52.59 -22.87
N LYS A 2 16.04 -51.57 -22.52
CA LYS A 2 14.86 -51.03 -23.25
C LYS A 2 13.95 -50.34 -22.23
N ILE A 3 14.31 -49.09 -21.97
CA ILE A 3 13.54 -48.09 -21.22
C ILE A 3 12.26 -47.85 -22.01
N LYS A 4 11.10 -48.16 -21.41
CA LYS A 4 9.80 -47.74 -21.95
C LYS A 4 9.55 -46.32 -21.46
N ALA A 5 9.45 -45.41 -22.43
CA ALA A 5 9.40 -43.98 -22.24
C ALA A 5 8.29 -43.54 -21.29
N ILE A 6 8.67 -42.60 -20.43
CA ILE A 6 7.86 -41.88 -19.45
C ILE A 6 6.71 -41.17 -20.17
N LEU A 7 5.49 -41.54 -19.80
CA LEU A 7 4.31 -40.69 -19.90
C LEU A 7 4.51 -39.49 -18.98
N VAL A 8 4.44 -38.27 -19.52
CA VAL A 8 3.37 -37.29 -19.28
C VAL A 8 3.69 -36.08 -20.14
N ALA A 9 2.83 -35.89 -21.13
CA ALA A 9 2.77 -34.71 -21.96
C ALA A 9 2.25 -33.52 -21.13
N GLY A 10 2.84 -32.35 -21.40
CA GLY A 10 2.12 -31.08 -21.51
C GLY A 10 1.17 -30.70 -20.39
N ALA A 11 1.71 -30.00 -19.39
CA ALA A 11 1.00 -28.88 -18.79
C ALA A 11 2.03 -27.78 -18.52
N MET A 12 2.33 -26.97 -19.55
CA MET A 12 2.73 -25.59 -19.28
C MET A 12 1.52 -24.95 -18.60
N ALA A 13 1.52 -24.96 -17.27
CA ALA A 13 0.59 -24.17 -16.50
C ALA A 13 0.87 -22.71 -16.86
N ILE A 14 0.05 -22.17 -17.76
CA ILE A 14 -0.08 -20.72 -17.95
C ILE A 14 -0.79 -20.23 -16.68
N ALA A 15 -0.04 -20.17 -15.58
CA ALA A 15 -0.49 -19.43 -14.42
C ALA A 15 -0.57 -17.97 -14.88
N PRO A 16 -1.70 -17.28 -14.70
CA PRO A 16 -1.70 -15.84 -14.85
C PRO A 16 -0.65 -15.34 -13.86
N VAL A 17 0.45 -14.78 -14.37
CA VAL A 17 1.33 -13.95 -13.57
C VAL A 17 0.49 -12.73 -13.21
N GLY A 18 -0.29 -12.86 -12.15
CA GLY A 18 -1.01 -11.73 -11.57
C GLY A 18 0.02 -10.67 -11.31
N ALA A 19 -0.18 -9.49 -11.88
CA ALA A 19 0.66 -8.34 -11.58
C ALA A 19 0.68 -8.20 -10.05
N MET A 20 1.84 -8.44 -9.45
CA MET A 20 2.03 -8.13 -8.04
C MET A 20 1.89 -6.62 -7.95
N ALA A 21 0.82 -6.15 -7.31
CA ALA A 21 0.66 -4.73 -7.03
C ALA A 21 1.92 -4.29 -6.26
N ALA A 22 2.66 -3.33 -6.79
CA ALA A 22 3.80 -2.76 -6.08
C ALA A 22 3.31 -2.20 -4.74
N ASP A 23 4.09 -2.39 -3.68
CA ASP A 23 3.81 -1.78 -2.38
C ASP A 23 3.59 -0.27 -2.56
N LEU A 24 2.38 0.20 -2.26
CA LEU A 24 1.99 1.59 -2.44
C LEU A 24 2.29 2.36 -1.16
N THR A 25 3.21 3.33 -1.25
CA THR A 25 3.51 4.26 -0.16
C THR A 25 2.88 5.62 -0.43
N ILE A 26 2.20 6.19 0.57
CA ILE A 26 1.61 7.55 0.51
C ILE A 26 2.15 8.39 1.66
N GLY A 27 2.58 9.61 1.36
CA GLY A 27 2.90 10.63 2.37
C GLY A 27 1.71 11.52 2.66
N PHE A 28 1.44 11.80 3.93
CA PHE A 28 0.37 12.68 4.38
C PHE A 28 0.84 13.61 5.50
N SER A 29 0.93 14.91 5.19
CA SER A 29 1.38 15.96 6.09
C SER A 29 0.20 16.81 6.56
N GLN A 30 -0.31 16.52 7.76
CA GLN A 30 -1.46 17.21 8.34
C GLN A 30 -1.04 18.51 9.01
N ILE A 31 -1.70 19.63 8.68
CA ILE A 31 -1.64 20.88 9.45
C ILE A 31 -3.05 21.29 9.87
N GLY A 32 -3.19 21.86 11.06
CA GLY A 32 -4.53 22.17 11.55
C GLY A 32 -5.14 20.94 12.24
N SER A 33 -5.36 20.99 13.54
CA SER A 33 -6.07 19.96 14.31
C SER A 33 -7.19 20.55 15.17
N GLU A 34 -7.48 21.84 15.02
CA GLU A 34 -8.51 22.55 15.75
C GLU A 34 -9.92 22.28 15.21
N SER A 35 -10.02 21.80 13.97
CA SER A 35 -11.30 21.47 13.33
C SER A 35 -11.64 19.99 13.52
N GLY A 36 -12.85 19.73 14.03
CA GLY A 36 -13.38 18.36 14.12
C GLY A 36 -13.44 17.64 12.76
N TRP A 37 -13.61 18.39 11.66
CA TRP A 37 -13.54 17.82 10.31
C TRP A 37 -12.13 17.30 9.98
N ARG A 38 -11.08 18.05 10.33
CA ARG A 38 -9.69 17.61 10.09
C ARG A 38 -9.31 16.40 10.95
N ALA A 39 -9.77 16.39 12.21
CA ALA A 39 -9.56 15.23 13.08
C ALA A 39 -10.21 13.96 12.49
N ALA A 40 -11.47 14.08 12.03
CA ALA A 40 -12.18 12.98 11.41
C ALA A 40 -11.53 12.52 10.09
N GLU A 41 -11.10 13.46 9.25
CA GLU A 41 -10.41 13.16 7.98
C GLU A 41 -9.10 12.39 8.24
N THR A 42 -8.28 12.86 9.20
CA THR A 42 -7.03 12.17 9.58
C THR A 42 -7.30 10.74 10.07
N THR A 43 -8.36 10.54 10.85
CA THR A 43 -8.75 9.21 11.31
C THR A 43 -9.16 8.31 10.14
N VAL A 44 -10.03 8.79 9.24
CA VAL A 44 -10.48 8.00 8.08
C VAL A 44 -9.33 7.70 7.12
N THR A 45 -8.41 8.64 6.90
CA THR A 45 -7.24 8.45 6.04
C THR A 45 -6.34 7.33 6.57
N LYS A 46 -6.08 7.27 7.88
CA LYS A 46 -5.32 6.18 8.51
C LYS A 46 -6.03 4.83 8.36
N GLN A 47 -7.33 4.79 8.62
CA GLN A 47 -8.14 3.57 8.52
C GLN A 47 -8.20 3.03 7.09
N GLU A 48 -8.38 3.91 6.09
CA GLU A 48 -8.46 3.49 4.69
C GLU A 48 -7.10 3.04 4.14
N ALA A 49 -6.00 3.66 4.58
CA ALA A 49 -4.67 3.18 4.23
C ALA A 49 -4.43 1.76 4.76
N GLU A 50 -4.73 1.50 6.03
CA GLU A 50 -4.62 0.17 6.64
C GLU A 50 -5.49 -0.85 5.90
N LYS A 51 -6.77 -0.54 5.68
CA LYS A 51 -7.72 -1.41 4.98
C LYS A 51 -7.27 -1.79 3.57
N ARG A 52 -6.54 -0.91 2.90
CA ARG A 52 -6.05 -1.09 1.53
C ARG A 52 -4.62 -1.65 1.47
N GLY A 53 -3.98 -1.87 2.61
CA GLY A 53 -2.58 -2.31 2.68
C GLY A 53 -1.58 -1.27 2.15
N ILE A 54 -1.89 0.02 2.30
CA ILE A 54 -1.03 1.14 1.88
C ILE A 54 -0.07 1.50 3.03
N ASP A 55 1.22 1.65 2.71
CA ASP A 55 2.20 2.20 3.65
C ASP A 55 2.01 3.72 3.76
N LEU A 56 1.30 4.16 4.80
CA LEU A 56 1.05 5.58 5.05
C LEU A 56 2.15 6.19 5.91
N LYS A 57 2.94 7.10 5.34
CA LYS A 57 3.85 7.99 6.06
C LYS A 57 3.06 9.22 6.52
N PHE A 58 2.61 9.19 7.77
CA PHE A 58 1.85 10.28 8.37
C PHE A 58 2.75 11.20 9.20
N ALA A 59 2.61 12.52 9.01
CA ALA A 59 3.26 13.54 9.84
C ALA A 59 2.23 14.58 10.32
N ASP A 60 2.33 14.96 11.58
CA ASP A 60 1.62 16.13 12.13
C ASP A 60 2.56 17.33 12.11
N ALA A 61 2.16 18.39 11.40
CA ALA A 61 2.94 19.60 11.26
C ALA A 61 2.87 20.52 12.50
N GLN A 62 2.05 20.22 13.50
CA GLN A 62 1.99 20.93 14.78
C GLN A 62 1.73 22.44 14.63
N GLN A 63 0.86 22.84 13.70
CA GLN A 63 0.57 24.24 13.37
C GLN A 63 1.78 25.03 12.84
N LYS A 64 2.81 24.34 12.34
CA LYS A 64 4.02 24.97 11.81
C LYS A 64 4.21 24.61 10.35
N GLN A 65 4.26 25.62 9.49
CA GLN A 65 4.46 25.43 8.06
C GLN A 65 5.80 24.76 7.76
N GLU A 66 6.84 25.04 8.55
CA GLU A 66 8.17 24.45 8.41
C GLU A 66 8.14 22.93 8.61
N ASN A 67 7.24 22.44 9.46
CA ASN A 67 7.06 21.01 9.68
C ASN A 67 6.30 20.35 8.52
N GLN A 68 5.47 21.10 7.77
CA GLN A 68 4.85 20.55 6.56
C GLN A 68 5.87 20.27 5.46
N ILE A 69 6.88 21.14 5.33
CA ILE A 69 7.93 21.02 4.31
C ILE A 69 8.90 19.87 4.65
N LYS A 70 9.06 19.55 5.93
CA LYS A 70 9.95 18.47 6.43
C LYS A 70 9.32 17.08 6.42
N ALA A 71 7.99 17.02 6.34
CA ALA A 71 7.20 15.79 6.46
C ALA A 71 7.43 14.81 5.32
#